data_AF-A0A9X1T9U0-F1
#
_entry.id   AF-A0A9X1T9U0-F1
#
_cell.length_a   1.000
_cell.length_b   1.000
_cell.length_c   1.000
_cell.angle_alpha   90.00
_cell.angle_beta   90.00
_cell.angle_gamma   90.00
#
_symmetry.space_group_name_H-M   'P 1'
#
loop_
_entity.id
_entity.type
_entity.pdbx_description
1 polymer ?
#
loop_
_entity_poly.entity_id
_entity_poly.type
_entity_poly.pdbx_seq_one_letter_code
_entity_poly.pdbx_strand_id
1 'polypeptide(L)' 'MSDQDDNKFVDCALACHADYIVTHDKHFNVLSSITFPKVNILTMQELKDILAIS' A
#
# COMPACT_ATOMS: atom_id res chain seq x y z
N MET A 1 -8.60 14.81 7.04
CA MET A 1 -7.24 15.26 7.34
C MET A 1 -7.23 15.61 8.81
N SER A 2 -6.38 14.95 9.60
CA SER A 2 -6.14 15.14 11.05
C SER A 2 -6.65 14.04 11.99
N ASP A 3 -6.66 12.78 11.59
CA ASP A 3 -6.47 11.72 12.58
C ASP A 3 -5.12 11.03 12.33
N GLN A 4 -4.31 10.99 13.39
CA GLN A 4 -2.99 10.35 13.44
C GLN A 4 -3.04 8.86 13.04
N ASP A 5 -4.25 8.29 13.06
CA ASP A 5 -4.53 6.90 12.77
C ASP A 5 -4.86 6.62 11.29
N ASP A 6 -5.10 7.65 10.46
CA ASP A 6 -5.50 7.48 9.05
C ASP A 6 -4.37 6.83 8.22
N ASN A 7 -3.11 7.15 8.53
CA ASN A 7 -1.95 6.73 7.74
C ASN A 7 -1.13 5.61 8.39
N LYS A 8 -1.57 5.00 9.50
CA LYS A 8 -0.79 4.02 10.26
C LYS A 8 -0.25 2.85 9.42
N PHE A 9 -0.99 2.44 8.40
CA PHE A 9 -0.59 1.38 7.48
C PHE A 9 0.51 1.83 6.51
N VAL A 10 0.46 3.09 6.08
CA VAL A 10 1.49 3.72 5.25
C VAL A 10 2.76 3.94 6.06
N ASP A 11 2.63 4.44 7.28
CA ASP A 11 3.76 4.65 8.19
C ASP A 11 4.45 3.33 8.52
N CYS A 12 3.69 2.28 8.80
CA CYS A 12 4.22 0.93 9.01
C CYS A 12 4.95 0.41 7.76
N ALA A 13 4.35 0.54 6.57
CA ALA A 13 4.98 0.12 5.33
C ALA A 13 6.32 0.84 5.08
N LEU A 14 6.37 2.14 5.31
CA LEU A 14 7.59 2.94 5.17
C LEU A 14 8.65 2.57 6.23
N ALA A 15 8.25 2.45 7.50
CA ALA A 15 9.15 2.11 8.59
C ALA A 15 9.76 0.71 8.45
N CYS A 16 8.98 -0.26 7.97
CA CYS A 16 9.42 -1.63 7.71
C CYS A 16 10.12 -1.80 6.35
N HIS A 17 10.18 -0.76 5.53
CA HIS A 17 10.70 -0.83 4.16
C HIS A 17 9.95 -1.86 3.29
N ALA A 18 8.63 -1.97 3.48
CA ALA A 18 7.79 -2.91 2.75
C ALA A 18 7.67 -2.52 1.27
N ASP A 19 7.71 -3.51 0.39
CA ASP A 19 7.58 -3.28 -1.05
C ASP A 19 6.15 -2.89 -1.47
N TYR A 20 5.15 -3.45 -0.79
CA TYR A 20 3.72 -3.33 -1.13
C TYR A 20 2.81 -3.27 0.11
N ILE A 21 1.75 -2.47 0.02
CA ILE A 21 0.55 -2.60 0.86
C ILE A 21 -0.48 -3.41 0.07
N VAL A 22 -0.94 -4.53 0.62
CA VAL A 22 -1.97 -5.35 -0.01
C VAL A 22 -3.33 -5.02 0.59
N THR A 23 -4.23 -4.42 -0.18
CA THR A 23 -5.55 -3.99 0.29
C THR A 23 -6.60 -3.92 -0.82
N HIS A 24 -7.88 -4.00 -0.44
CA HIS A 24 -9.02 -3.72 -1.33
C HIS A 24 -9.68 -2.37 -1.01
N ASP A 25 -9.10 -1.61 -0.08
CA ASP A 25 -9.62 -0.30 0.30
C ASP A 25 -9.17 0.78 -0.70
N LYS A 26 -10.16 1.39 -1.37
CA LYS A 26 -9.97 2.46 -2.34
C LYS A 26 -9.44 3.75 -1.72
N HIS A 27 -9.48 3.91 -0.40
CA HIS A 27 -8.93 5.06 0.29
C HIS A 27 -7.43 5.24 0.00
N PHE A 28 -6.71 4.14 -0.21
CA PHE A 28 -5.29 4.15 -0.51
C PHE A 28 -4.97 4.56 -1.96
N ASN A 29 -5.96 4.68 -2.85
CA ASN A 29 -5.72 5.09 -4.24
C ASN A 29 -5.01 6.45 -4.36
N VAL A 30 -5.12 7.31 -3.33
CA VAL A 30 -4.38 8.58 -3.26
C VAL A 30 -2.86 8.38 -3.35
N LEU A 31 -2.33 7.26 -2.85
CA LEU A 31 -0.90 6.96 -2.87
C LEU A 31 -0.37 6.72 -4.29
N SER A 32 -1.23 6.34 -5.24
CA SER A 32 -0.83 6.18 -6.65
C SER A 32 -0.38 7.51 -7.30
N SER A 33 -0.84 8.65 -6.76
CA SER A 33 -0.46 9.98 -7.23
C SER A 33 0.83 10.51 -6.59
N ILE A 34 1.31 9.86 -5.52
CA ILE A 34 2.49 10.28 -4.76
C ILE A 34 3.73 9.66 -5.40
N THR A 35 4.60 10.51 -5.93
CA THR A 35 5.86 10.09 -6.56
C THR A 35 6.96 9.81 -5.54
N PHE A 36 6.91 10.44 -4.37
CA PHE A 36 7.84 10.19 -3.27
C PHE A 36 7.26 10.64 -1.90
N PRO A 37 7.44 9.87 -0.81
CA PRO A 37 7.94 8.50 -0.79
C PRO A 37 6.95 7.54 -1.46
N LYS A 38 7.46 6.63 -2.30
CA LYS A 38 6.61 5.74 -3.11
C LYS A 38 6.16 4.55 -2.27
N VAL A 39 4.86 4.32 -2.22
CA VAL A 39 4.23 3.16 -1.58
C VAL A 39 3.36 2.46 -2.61
N ASN A 40 3.73 1.24 -2.99
CA ASN A 40 2.97 0.49 -3.98
C ASN A 40 1.80 -0.20 -3.30
N ILE A 41 0.65 -0.23 -3.98
CA ILE A 41 -0.54 -0.92 -3.51
C ILE A 41 -0.84 -2.07 -4.47
N LEU A 42 -1.20 -3.22 -3.92
CA LEU A 42 -1.67 -4.37 -4.68
C LEU A 42 -2.98 -4.88 -4.08
N THR A 43 -3.76 -5.54 -4.91
CA THR A 43 -4.85 -6.41 -4.49
C THR A 43 -4.31 -7.81 -4.19
N MET A 44 -5.12 -8.63 -3.50
CA MET A 44 -4.77 -10.03 -3.26
C MET A 44 -4.56 -10.81 -4.56
N GLN A 45 -5.29 -10.45 -5.63
CA GLN A 45 -5.13 -11.10 -6.93
C GLN A 45 -3.78 -10.76 -7.57
N GLU A 46 -3.42 -9.47 -7.60
CA GLU A 46 -2.13 -9.03 -8.15
C GLU A 46 -0.95 -9.62 -7.36
N LEU A 47 -1.09 -9.77 -6.04
CA LEU A 47 -0.07 -10.44 -5.24
C LEU A 47 0.13 -11.91 -5.66
N LYS A 48 -0.96 -12.66 -5.90
CA LYS A 48 -0.88 -14.06 -6.36
C LYS A 48 -0.20 -14.17 -7.72
N ASP A 49 -0.49 -13.23 -8.62
CA ASP A 49 0.10 -13.18 -9.96
C ASP A 49 1.62 -12.93 -9.87
N ILE A 50 2.06 -12.01 -9.00
CA ILE A 50 3.49 -11.74 -8.74
C ILE A 50 4.20 -12.95 -8.13
N LEU A 51 3.53 -13.66 -7.21
CA LEU A 51 4.09 -14.86 -6.59
C LEU A 51 4.04 -16.10 -7.50
N ALA A 52 3.44 -15.99 -8.69
CA ALA A 52 3.24 -17.10 -9.63
C ALA A 52 2.55 -18.32 -8.99
N ILE A 53 1.65 -18.07 -8.02
CA ILE A 53 0.83 -19.10 -7.39
C ILE A 53 -0.52 -19.09 -8.11
N SER A 54 -0.58 -19.84 -9.22
CA SER A 54 -1.78 -20.06 -10.05
C SER A 54 -2.58 -21.26 -9.57
#